data_AF-A0A3P7U002-F1
#
_entry.id   AF-A0A3P7U002-F1
#
_cell.length_a   1.000
_cell.length_b   1.000
_cell.length_c   1.000
_cell.angle_alpha   90.00
_cell.angle_beta   90.00
_cell.angle_gamma   90.00
#
_symmetry.space_group_name_H-M   'P 1'
#
loop_
_entity.id
_entity.type
_entity.pdbx_description
1 polymer ?
#
loop_
_entity_poly.entity_id
_entity_poly.type
_entity_poly.pdbx_seq_one_letter_code
_entity_poly.pdbx_strand_id
1 'polypeptide(L)'
;MKEISRTDLIENSRWRQLKMDKMTIVGSDNDDCEVISKIVNHFSTSLRELCFRHICMDFGLYCEEFWDAIRECQQLRQFQYQTCHLDSFSHMHLLEALSGKNLITLELGGIEYLSSSILSKVLINTPIRNLAIVCPSINFHSYLQNGIDKVLRRLETLLIQV
;
A
#
# COMPACT_ATOMS: atom_id res chain seq x y z
N MET A 1 35.29 -41.21 29.51
CA MET A 1 35.34 -40.35 28.32
C MET A 1 33.94 -40.31 27.75
N LYS A 2 33.23 -39.18 27.85
CA LYS A 2 31.95 -38.97 27.16
C LYS A 2 32.26 -38.22 25.87
N GLU A 3 31.93 -38.82 24.74
CA GLU A 3 31.95 -38.16 23.44
C GLU A 3 30.95 -37.00 23.47
N ILE A 4 31.45 -35.78 23.28
CA ILE A 4 30.64 -34.60 23.06
C ILE A 4 30.24 -34.65 21.59
N SER A 5 28.96 -34.90 21.33
CA SER A 5 28.38 -34.86 20.00
C SER A 5 28.58 -33.45 19.41
N ARG A 6 29.14 -33.37 18.21
CA ARG A 6 29.36 -32.13 17.44
C ARG A 6 28.08 -31.42 16.99
N THR A 7 26.90 -31.91 17.37
CA THR A 7 25.60 -31.34 17.01
C THR A 7 25.12 -30.21 17.90
N ASP A 8 25.70 -30.02 19.10
CA ASP A 8 25.13 -29.11 20.11
C ASP A 8 25.68 -27.67 20.04
N LEU A 9 26.39 -27.31 18.96
CA LEU A 9 27.05 -26.01 18.82
C LEU A 9 26.38 -25.03 17.83
N ILE A 10 25.22 -25.38 17.26
CA ILE A 10 24.52 -24.51 16.28
C ILE A 10 23.28 -23.80 16.88
N GLU A 11 22.85 -24.10 18.11
CA GLU A 11 21.61 -23.56 18.68
C GLU A 11 21.68 -22.11 19.22
N ASN A 12 22.80 -21.39 19.04
CA ASN A 12 22.93 -20.01 19.55
C ASN A 12 23.34 -18.98 18.49
N SER A 13 22.85 -19.15 17.27
CA SER A 13 22.74 -18.02 16.34
C SER A 13 21.33 -17.42 16.50
N ARG A 14 21.20 -16.38 17.34
CA ARG A 14 20.01 -15.53 17.39
C ARG A 14 19.90 -14.76 16.07
N TRP A 15 19.46 -15.44 15.02
CA TRP A 15 19.12 -14.81 13.76
C TRP A 15 18.01 -13.79 14.03
N ARG A 16 18.38 -12.51 14.01
CA ARG A 16 17.37 -11.44 14.11
C ARG A 16 16.52 -11.53 12.86
N GLN A 17 15.20 -11.51 13.05
CA GLN A 17 14.27 -11.45 11.92
C GLN A 17 14.65 -10.26 11.02
N LEU A 18 14.80 -10.54 9.73
CA LEU A 18 15.09 -9.52 8.73
C LEU A 18 13.93 -8.51 8.73
N LYS A 19 14.26 -7.22 8.74
CA LYS A 19 13.29 -6.13 8.66
C LYS A 19 13.50 -5.36 7.37
N MET A 20 12.39 -4.90 6.79
CA MET A 20 12.38 -4.03 5.63
C MET A 20 11.56 -2.80 5.97
N ASP A 21 12.20 -1.63 5.92
CA ASP A 21 11.55 -0.34 6.18
C ASP A 21 10.84 0.18 4.92
N LYS A 22 11.47 -0.05 3.76
CA LYS A 22 11.02 0.45 2.46
C LYS A 22 11.04 -0.66 1.41
N MET A 23 9.96 -0.79 0.67
CA MET A 23 9.85 -1.72 -0.45
C MET A 23 9.32 -0.99 -1.67
N THR A 24 9.97 -1.19 -2.81
CA THR A 24 9.50 -0.70 -4.10
C THR A 24 9.47 -1.84 -5.09
N ILE A 25 8.31 -2.09 -5.67
CA ILE A 25 8.09 -3.09 -6.71
C ILE A 25 7.71 -2.34 -7.98
N VAL A 26 8.44 -2.62 -9.06
CA VAL A 26 8.29 -1.94 -10.35
C VAL A 26 8.10 -2.98 -11.43
N GLY A 27 6.97 -2.87 -12.14
CA GLY A 27 6.54 -3.91 -13.07
C GLY A 27 6.02 -5.12 -12.31
N SER A 28 4.92 -5.65 -12.80
CA SER A 28 4.43 -6.97 -12.44
C SER A 28 3.59 -7.48 -13.60
N ASP A 29 3.64 -8.78 -13.84
CA ASP A 29 2.65 -9.45 -14.66
C ASP A 29 1.50 -9.93 -13.76
N ASN A 30 0.45 -10.44 -14.39
CA ASN A 30 -0.79 -10.84 -13.71
C ASN A 30 -0.59 -11.89 -12.61
N ASP A 31 0.39 -12.77 -12.79
CA ASP A 31 0.68 -13.89 -11.88
C ASP A 31 1.55 -13.48 -10.67
N ASP A 32 2.12 -12.27 -10.68
CA ASP A 32 3.05 -11.84 -9.64
C ASP A 32 2.35 -11.38 -8.35
N CYS A 33 1.05 -11.04 -8.41
CA CYS A 33 0.31 -10.52 -7.27
C CYS A 33 0.36 -11.47 -6.06
N GLU A 34 0.29 -12.79 -6.26
CA GLU A 34 0.41 -13.77 -5.18
C GLU A 34 1.79 -13.71 -4.51
N VAL A 35 2.86 -13.66 -5.30
CA VAL A 35 4.24 -13.61 -4.82
C VAL A 35 4.51 -12.29 -4.09
N ILE A 36 4.06 -11.18 -4.68
CA ILE A 36 4.13 -9.85 -4.08
C ILE A 36 3.44 -9.85 -2.71
N SER A 37 2.23 -10.40 -2.63
CA SER A 37 1.46 -10.50 -1.38
C SER A 37 2.22 -11.26 -0.30
N LYS A 38 2.83 -12.40 -0.65
CA LYS A 38 3.66 -13.19 0.27
C LYS A 38 4.87 -12.41 0.78
N ILE A 39 5.55 -11.69 -0.09
CA ILE A 39 6.74 -10.89 0.26
C ILE A 39 6.33 -9.71 1.16
N VAL A 40 5.26 -8.98 0.81
CA VAL A 40 4.75 -7.87 1.62
C VAL A 40 4.34 -8.35 3.01
N ASN A 41 3.60 -9.46 3.09
CA ASN A 41 3.21 -10.07 4.36
C ASN A 41 4.39 -10.47 5.24
N HIS A 42 5.47 -10.98 4.64
CA HIS A 42 6.68 -11.33 5.39
C HIS A 42 7.30 -10.13 6.13
N PHE A 43 7.15 -8.92 5.59
CA PHE A 43 7.70 -7.68 6.15
C PHE A 43 6.65 -6.73 6.74
N SER A 44 5.39 -7.15 6.86
CA SER A 44 4.25 -6.30 7.24
C SER A 44 4.46 -5.55 8.56
N THR A 45 5.16 -6.16 9.51
CA THR A 45 5.43 -5.58 10.84
C THR A 45 6.52 -4.50 10.84
N SER A 46 7.31 -4.36 9.77
CA SER A 46 8.40 -3.38 9.67
C SER A 46 8.24 -2.35 8.56
N LEU A 47 7.39 -2.61 7.56
CA LEU A 47 7.23 -1.72 6.40
C LEU A 47 6.62 -0.39 6.81
N ARG A 48 7.33 0.69 6.44
CA ARG A 48 6.89 2.08 6.59
C ARG A 48 6.61 2.74 5.25
N GLU A 49 7.29 2.31 4.20
CA GLU A 49 7.11 2.82 2.85
C GLU A 49 6.91 1.65 1.88
N LEU A 50 5.79 1.66 1.18
CA LEU A 50 5.46 0.63 0.21
C LEU A 50 5.05 1.30 -1.09
N CYS A 51 5.80 1.03 -2.16
CA CYS A 51 5.63 1.66 -3.45
C CYS A 51 5.46 0.60 -4.53
N PHE A 52 4.38 0.71 -5.28
CA PHE A 52 4.03 -0.14 -6.40
C PHE A 52 3.92 0.72 -7.64
N ARG A 53 4.73 0.43 -8.66
CA ARG A 53 4.73 1.18 -9.91
C ARG A 53 4.60 0.25 -11.10
N HIS A 54 3.75 0.61 -12.05
CA HIS A 54 3.46 -0.20 -13.23
C HIS A 54 3.00 -1.63 -12.88
N ILE A 55 2.16 -1.76 -11.84
CA ILE A 55 1.57 -3.04 -11.47
C ILE A 55 0.43 -3.39 -12.43
N CYS A 56 0.41 -4.64 -12.87
CA CYS A 56 -0.74 -5.22 -13.57
C CYS A 56 -1.63 -5.95 -12.56
N MET A 57 -2.82 -5.41 -12.30
CA MET A 57 -3.81 -6.07 -11.44
C MET A 57 -4.68 -6.99 -12.28
N ASP A 58 -4.49 -8.30 -12.10
CA ASP A 58 -5.13 -9.34 -12.92
C ASP A 58 -6.61 -9.53 -12.58
N PHE A 59 -7.52 -9.06 -13.45
CA PHE A 59 -8.97 -9.37 -13.48
C PHE A 59 -9.71 -9.60 -12.14
N GLY A 60 -9.20 -9.09 -11.02
CA GLY A 60 -9.67 -9.35 -9.66
C GLY A 60 -9.18 -10.64 -8.99
N LEU A 61 -8.47 -11.58 -9.66
CA LEU A 61 -8.19 -12.93 -9.13
C LEU A 61 -7.35 -12.95 -7.85
N TYR A 62 -6.31 -12.11 -7.78
CA TYR A 62 -5.42 -11.98 -6.61
C TYR A 62 -5.54 -10.63 -5.92
N CYS A 63 -6.59 -9.88 -6.27
CA CYS A 63 -6.78 -8.51 -5.79
C CYS A 63 -7.00 -8.51 -4.27
N GLU A 64 -7.79 -9.44 -3.74
CA GLU A 64 -8.07 -9.55 -2.31
C GLU A 64 -6.78 -9.85 -1.52
N GLU A 65 -6.02 -10.88 -1.90
CA GLU A 65 -4.78 -11.26 -1.22
C GLU A 65 -3.73 -10.14 -1.24
N PHE A 66 -3.65 -9.40 -2.35
CA PHE A 66 -2.77 -8.25 -2.50
C PHE A 66 -3.12 -7.13 -1.51
N TRP A 67 -4.39 -6.74 -1.46
CA TRP A 67 -4.84 -5.69 -0.56
C TRP A 67 -4.85 -6.12 0.91
N ASP A 68 -5.09 -7.40 1.18
CA ASP A 68 -4.97 -8.00 2.50
C ASP A 68 -3.53 -7.89 3.02
N ALA A 69 -2.53 -8.14 2.17
CA ALA A 69 -1.13 -7.98 2.58
C ALA A 69 -0.79 -6.53 2.96
N ILE A 70 -1.36 -5.56 2.24
CA ILE A 70 -1.20 -4.13 2.53
C ILE A 70 -1.94 -3.75 3.82
N ARG A 71 -3.12 -4.34 4.06
CA ARG A 71 -3.89 -4.17 5.28
C ARG A 71 -3.06 -4.57 6.51
N GLU A 72 -2.29 -5.65 6.45
CA GLU A 72 -1.44 -6.09 7.56
C GLU A 72 -0.27 -5.13 7.88
N CYS A 73 0.09 -4.24 6.96
CA CYS A 73 1.20 -3.30 7.14
C CYS A 73 0.82 -2.09 8.00
N GLN A 74 0.67 -2.27 9.32
CA GLN A 74 0.15 -1.24 10.24
C GLN A 74 1.08 -0.03 10.47
N GLN A 75 2.37 -0.16 10.15
CA GLN A 75 3.35 0.92 10.33
C GLN A 75 3.52 1.82 9.11
N LEU A 76 2.74 1.62 8.05
CA LEU A 76 2.85 2.40 6.81
C LEU A 76 2.62 3.89 7.08
N ARG A 77 3.58 4.68 6.57
CA ARG A 77 3.56 6.14 6.52
C ARG A 77 3.53 6.66 5.09
N GLN A 78 4.03 5.87 4.14
CA GLN A 78 3.96 6.18 2.72
C GLN A 78 3.41 4.99 1.95
N PHE A 79 2.41 5.26 1.12
CA PHE A 79 1.85 4.28 0.22
C PHE A 79 1.72 4.87 -1.18
N GLN A 80 2.32 4.18 -2.16
CA GLN A 80 2.17 4.49 -3.57
C GLN A 80 1.65 3.26 -4.31
N TYR A 81 0.59 3.44 -5.09
CA TYR A 81 0.05 2.42 -5.98
C TYR A 81 -0.26 3.02 -7.34
N GLN A 82 0.50 2.60 -8.35
CA GLN A 82 0.32 3.02 -9.74
C GLN A 82 0.30 1.80 -10.65
N THR A 83 -0.76 1.68 -11.44
CA THR A 83 -0.96 0.56 -12.35
C THR A 83 -0.44 0.86 -13.77
N CYS A 84 -0.13 -0.19 -14.52
CA CYS A 84 0.23 -0.07 -15.95
C CYS A 84 -1.00 0.07 -16.86
N HIS A 85 -2.13 -0.54 -16.46
CA HIS A 85 -3.43 -0.46 -17.10
C HIS A 85 -4.48 0.02 -16.10
N LEU A 86 -5.64 0.46 -16.58
CA LEU A 86 -6.74 0.83 -15.68
C LEU A 86 -7.18 -0.39 -14.86
N ASP A 87 -7.23 -0.20 -13.55
CA ASP A 87 -7.59 -1.21 -12.58
C ASP A 87 -9.02 -0.97 -12.07
N SER A 88 -9.89 -1.88 -12.46
CA SER A 88 -11.32 -1.87 -12.14
C SER A 88 -11.64 -2.43 -10.76
N PHE A 89 -10.70 -3.04 -10.03
CA PHE A 89 -10.98 -3.85 -8.84
C PHE A 89 -10.49 -3.23 -7.54
N SER A 90 -9.31 -2.61 -7.53
CA SER A 90 -8.67 -2.12 -6.30
C SER A 90 -9.50 -1.12 -5.50
N HIS A 91 -10.39 -0.36 -6.16
CA HIS A 91 -11.28 0.58 -5.50
C HIS A 91 -12.14 -0.07 -4.41
N MET A 92 -12.45 -1.37 -4.52
CA MET A 92 -13.26 -2.11 -3.56
C MET A 92 -12.53 -2.36 -2.23
N HIS A 93 -11.18 -2.39 -2.25
CA HIS A 93 -10.37 -2.82 -1.10
C HIS A 93 -9.61 -1.68 -0.42
N LEU A 94 -9.41 -0.55 -1.11
CA LEU A 94 -8.63 0.60 -0.61
C LEU A 94 -9.02 1.05 0.80
N LEU A 95 -10.32 1.12 1.08
CA LEU A 95 -10.79 1.61 2.36
C LEU A 95 -10.33 0.69 3.50
N GLU A 96 -10.56 -0.61 3.36
CA GLU A 96 -10.18 -1.58 4.38
C GLU A 96 -8.67 -1.68 4.52
N ALA A 97 -7.96 -1.62 3.38
CA ALA A 97 -6.51 -1.74 3.36
C ALA A 97 -5.79 -0.52 3.93
N LEU A 98 -6.35 0.70 3.86
CA LEU A 98 -5.65 1.93 4.23
C LEU A 98 -6.22 2.65 5.46
N SER A 99 -7.46 2.37 5.85
CA SER A 99 -8.11 3.04 6.99
C SER A 99 -7.34 2.81 8.30
N GLY A 100 -7.29 3.86 9.14
CA GLY A 100 -6.64 3.82 10.46
C GLY A 100 -5.10 3.87 10.44
N LYS A 101 -4.47 3.82 9.26
CA LYS A 101 -3.01 3.94 9.14
C LYS A 101 -2.55 5.38 9.31
N ASN A 102 -1.34 5.56 9.84
CA ASN A 102 -0.72 6.87 10.03
C ASN A 102 -0.01 7.37 8.75
N LEU A 103 -0.72 7.34 7.62
CA LEU A 103 -0.19 7.76 6.33
C LEU A 103 0.09 9.27 6.32
N ILE A 104 1.30 9.63 5.88
CA ILE A 104 1.78 10.98 5.64
C ILE A 104 1.74 11.27 4.14
N THR A 105 2.08 10.27 3.32
CA THR A 105 2.10 10.36 1.85
C THR A 105 1.19 9.28 1.26
N LEU A 106 0.27 9.68 0.39
CA LEU A 106 -0.59 8.78 -0.38
C LEU A 106 -0.54 9.15 -1.85
N GLU A 107 -0.15 8.18 -2.68
CA GLU A 107 -0.12 8.32 -4.13
C GLU A 107 -0.91 7.18 -4.78
N LEU A 108 -1.97 7.49 -5.51
CA LEU A 108 -2.81 6.51 -6.20
C LEU A 108 -2.93 6.89 -7.67
N GLY A 109 -2.69 5.93 -8.56
CA GLY A 109 -2.75 6.13 -10.01
C GLY A 109 -3.33 4.93 -10.74
N GLY A 110 -4.22 5.20 -11.70
CA GLY A 110 -4.75 4.18 -12.61
C GLY A 110 -5.88 3.31 -12.05
N ILE A 111 -6.53 3.71 -10.95
CA ILE A 111 -7.71 3.02 -10.41
C ILE A 111 -8.98 3.60 -11.06
N GLU A 112 -9.70 2.81 -11.85
CA GLU A 112 -10.79 3.27 -12.71
C GLU A 112 -11.96 3.87 -11.91
N TYR A 113 -12.45 3.11 -10.92
CA TYR A 113 -13.66 3.46 -10.16
C TYR A 113 -13.37 4.06 -8.78
N LEU A 114 -12.20 4.69 -8.59
CA LEU A 114 -11.91 5.42 -7.36
C LEU A 114 -12.85 6.63 -7.23
N SER A 115 -13.80 6.55 -6.30
CA SER A 115 -14.73 7.65 -6.01
C SER A 115 -14.22 8.61 -4.95
N SER A 116 -14.72 9.85 -4.97
CA SER A 116 -14.45 10.85 -3.92
C SER A 116 -14.95 10.40 -2.53
N SER A 117 -15.98 9.55 -2.48
CA SER A 117 -16.48 8.96 -1.22
C SER A 117 -15.46 7.99 -0.61
N ILE A 118 -14.89 7.09 -1.41
CA ILE A 118 -13.82 6.17 -0.96
C ILE A 118 -12.60 6.97 -0.51
N LEU A 119 -12.16 7.91 -1.36
CA LEU A 119 -10.99 8.75 -1.06
C LEU A 119 -11.17 9.54 0.24
N SER A 120 -12.33 10.17 0.45
CA SER A 120 -12.61 10.89 1.69
C SER A 120 -12.46 10.00 2.94
N LYS A 121 -12.99 8.78 2.89
CA LYS A 121 -12.91 7.83 4.02
C LYS A 121 -11.48 7.34 4.28
N VAL A 122 -10.64 7.21 3.25
CA VAL A 122 -9.20 6.91 3.42
C VAL A 122 -8.46 8.10 4.05
N LEU A 123 -8.85 9.33 3.70
CA LEU A 123 -8.18 10.56 4.15
C LEU A 123 -8.68 11.07 5.52
N ILE A 124 -9.83 10.60 5.99
CA ILE A 124 -10.40 11.07 7.24
C ILE A 124 -9.53 10.62 8.42
N ASN A 125 -9.25 11.54 9.35
CA ASN A 125 -8.43 11.30 10.54
C ASN A 125 -7.00 10.81 10.29
N THR A 126 -6.52 10.77 9.04
CA THR A 126 -5.12 10.49 8.73
C THR A 126 -4.30 11.79 8.73
N PRO A 127 -3.00 11.73 9.09
CA PRO A 127 -2.11 12.90 9.12
C PRO A 127 -1.48 13.21 7.76
N ILE A 128 -2.20 12.95 6.65
CA ILE A 128 -1.71 13.13 5.28
C ILE A 128 -1.22 14.56 5.06
N ARG A 129 -0.01 14.68 4.51
CA ARG A 129 0.65 15.92 4.07
C ARG A 129 0.87 15.95 2.57
N ASN A 130 1.09 14.80 1.94
CA ASN A 130 1.36 14.70 0.51
C ASN A 130 0.32 13.80 -0.14
N LEU A 131 -0.39 14.33 -1.13
CA LEU A 131 -1.45 13.63 -1.82
C LEU A 131 -1.25 13.75 -3.33
N ALA A 132 -1.19 12.62 -4.04
CA ALA A 132 -1.20 12.58 -5.50
C ALA A 132 -2.23 11.56 -5.97
N ILE A 133 -3.29 12.02 -6.63
CA ILE A 133 -4.34 11.13 -7.14
C ILE A 133 -4.49 11.35 -8.64
N VAL A 134 -4.20 10.30 -9.40
CA VAL A 134 -4.17 10.29 -10.87
C VAL A 134 -5.10 9.16 -11.33
N CYS A 135 -6.40 9.34 -11.10
CA CYS A 135 -7.44 8.35 -11.37
C CYS A 135 -8.58 8.96 -12.19
N PRO A 136 -9.14 8.26 -13.20
CA PRO A 136 -10.12 8.84 -14.14
C PRO A 136 -11.35 9.47 -13.47
N SER A 137 -11.82 8.87 -12.37
CA SER A 137 -13.01 9.30 -11.64
C SER A 137 -12.76 10.43 -10.61
N ILE A 138 -11.51 10.84 -10.41
CA ILE A 138 -11.12 11.92 -9.50
C ILE A 138 -10.68 13.13 -10.31
N ASN A 139 -11.54 14.13 -10.40
CA ASN A 139 -11.26 15.41 -11.04
C ASN A 139 -11.16 16.53 -10.00
N PHE A 140 -10.87 17.75 -10.45
CA PHE A 140 -10.76 18.92 -9.59
C PHE A 140 -11.98 19.12 -8.66
N HIS A 141 -13.21 18.94 -9.16
CA HIS A 141 -14.42 19.11 -8.37
C HIS A 141 -14.62 18.00 -7.32
N SER A 142 -14.06 16.81 -7.54
CA SER A 142 -14.10 15.71 -6.57
C SER A 142 -13.51 16.09 -5.22
N TYR A 143 -12.51 16.98 -5.18
CA TYR A 143 -11.87 17.44 -3.94
C TYR A 143 -12.72 18.41 -3.09
N LEU A 144 -13.81 18.94 -3.67
CA LEU A 144 -14.77 19.79 -2.97
C LEU A 144 -15.96 18.99 -2.41
N GLN A 145 -15.97 17.67 -2.62
CA GLN A 145 -17.04 16.78 -2.21
C GLN A 145 -16.64 15.97 -0.98
N ASN A 146 -17.66 15.41 -0.31
CA ASN A 146 -17.51 14.39 0.73
C ASN A 146 -16.57 14.76 1.89
N GLY A 147 -16.27 16.05 2.10
CA GLY A 147 -15.40 16.53 3.17
C GLY A 147 -13.90 16.46 2.89
N ILE A 148 -13.47 16.14 1.64
CA ILE A 148 -12.05 16.12 1.26
C ILE A 148 -11.41 17.51 1.43
N ASP A 149 -12.18 18.58 1.21
CA ASP A 149 -11.78 19.97 1.40
C ASP A 149 -11.18 20.25 2.80
N LYS A 150 -11.64 19.54 3.83
CA LYS A 150 -11.11 19.62 5.18
C LYS A 150 -9.69 19.07 5.29
N VAL A 151 -9.37 18.06 4.49
CA VAL A 151 -8.02 17.46 4.41
C VAL A 151 -7.08 18.39 3.67
N LEU A 152 -7.54 19.06 2.61
CA LEU A 152 -6.72 19.94 1.77
C LEU A 152 -5.95 21.00 2.58
N ARG A 153 -6.57 21.53 3.63
CA ARG A 153 -5.96 22.54 4.52
C ARG A 153 -4.71 22.06 5.26
N ARG A 154 -4.52 20.74 5.35
CA ARG A 154 -3.40 20.09 6.06
C ARG A 154 -2.30 19.65 5.09
N LEU A 155 -2.55 19.67 3.78
CA LEU A 155 -1.61 19.23 2.77
C LEU A 155 -0.49 20.25 2.60
N GLU A 156 0.73 19.73 2.51
CA GLU A 156 1.91 20.45 2.05
C GLU A 156 2.02 20.37 0.53
N THR A 157 1.68 19.20 -0.04
CA THR A 157 1.71 18.95 -1.48
C THR A 157 0.43 18.29 -1.95
N LEU A 158 -0.12 18.78 -3.06
CA LEU A 158 -1.24 18.19 -3.77
C LEU A 158 -0.93 18.12 -5.27
N LEU A 159 -0.88 16.93 -5.83
CA LEU A 159 -0.84 16.72 -7.27
C LEU A 159 -2.26 16.38 -7.77
N ILE A 160 -2.71 17.14 -8.77
CA ILE A 160 -3.99 16.95 -9.45
C ILE A 160 -3.71 16.76 -10.93
N GLN A 161 -4.33 15.77 -11.55
CA GLN A 161 -4.39 15.66 -13.00
C GLN A 161 -5.53 16.54 -13.52
N VAL A 162 -5.22 17.46 -14.43
CA VAL A 162 -6.17 18.40 -15.06
C VAL A 162 -6.40 18.00 -16.51
#